data_AF-A0A437K9N8-F1
#
_entry.id   AF-A0A437K9N8-F1
#
_cell.length_a   1.000
_cell.length_b   1.000
_cell.length_c   1.000
_cell.angle_alpha   90.00
_cell.angle_beta   90.00
_cell.angle_gamma   90.00
#
_symmetry.space_group_name_H-M   'P 1'
#
loop_
_entity.id
_entity.type
_entity.pdbx_description
1 polymer ?
#
loop_
_entity_poly.entity_id
_entity_poly.type
_entity_poly.pdbx_seq_one_letter_code
_entity_poly.pdbx_strand_id
1 'polypeptide(L)'
;MDWSKIKTIFIVAFLLLDIYLIYEYTKLKKDTQQFETEEPETPISKTLALDGIKYDEDKFPSDIEKGQYLTAKSMTFSDEDLEKLEKSTLSGQSIKVQDSIMLQSILEKPIKLSDDFKKEELVEYIRSHILNGDQYVFWEKKDNTITYYQQYNGKTLYHNLKGELTFLVNEENNIVSYNQTYLQDIKEFDEKETLVKPLEAIYALYKNAYLEMNTYISNVELGYYSQQNAPSVQLLAPTWKITLKGQKNLYVNALNGEIIKPGMEETKLE
;
A
#
# COMPACT_ATOMS: atom_id res chain seq x y z
N MET A 1 -54.65 -16.25 5.88
CA MET A 1 -53.28 -15.88 6.29
C MET A 1 -53.26 -14.38 6.44
N ASP A 2 -53.05 -13.87 7.66
CA ASP A 2 -53.17 -12.44 7.97
C ASP A 2 -51.99 -11.65 7.38
N TRP A 3 -52.13 -11.30 6.11
CA TRP A 3 -51.11 -10.61 5.32
C TRP A 3 -50.74 -9.24 5.91
N SER A 4 -51.66 -8.59 6.62
CA SER A 4 -51.40 -7.36 7.38
C SER A 4 -50.47 -7.60 8.58
N LYS A 5 -50.61 -8.70 9.31
CA LYS A 5 -49.76 -9.03 10.47
C LYS A 5 -48.33 -9.35 10.03
N ILE A 6 -48.18 -10.10 8.94
CA ILE A 6 -46.87 -10.43 8.37
C ILE A 6 -46.13 -9.17 7.92
N LYS A 7 -46.83 -8.22 7.26
CA LYS A 7 -46.23 -6.92 6.88
C LYS A 7 -45.71 -6.12 8.06
N THR A 8 -46.49 -6.03 9.14
CA THR A 8 -46.07 -5.30 10.35
C THR A 8 -44.85 -5.93 10.99
N ILE A 9 -44.79 -7.27 11.06
CA ILE A 9 -43.62 -8.00 11.59
C ILE A 9 -42.38 -7.70 10.74
N PHE A 10 -42.50 -7.71 9.40
CA PHE A 10 -41.39 -7.38 8.51
C PHE A 10 -40.89 -5.94 8.67
N ILE A 11 -41.80 -4.96 8.81
CA ILE A 11 -41.43 -3.56 9.03
C ILE A 11 -40.70 -3.39 10.37
N VAL A 12 -41.20 -4.02 11.43
CA VAL A 12 -40.55 -3.96 12.75
C VAL A 12 -39.20 -4.66 12.75
N ALA A 13 -39.08 -5.82 12.10
CA ALA A 13 -37.82 -6.54 11.98
C ALA A 13 -36.77 -5.74 11.19
N PHE A 14 -37.17 -5.10 10.09
CA PHE A 14 -36.29 -4.24 9.30
C PHE A 14 -35.84 -3.01 10.10
N LEU A 15 -36.76 -2.38 10.84
CA LEU A 15 -36.44 -1.23 11.68
C LEU A 15 -35.49 -1.60 12.84
N LEU A 16 -35.63 -2.78 13.44
CA LEU A 16 -34.68 -3.28 14.44
C LEU A 16 -33.30 -3.55 13.84
N LEU A 17 -33.25 -4.09 12.62
CA LEU A 17 -32.00 -4.27 11.87
C LEU A 17 -31.34 -2.93 11.57
N ASP A 18 -32.09 -1.94 11.10
CA ASP A 18 -31.57 -0.60 10.80
C ASP A 18 -31.02 0.08 12.06
N ILE A 19 -31.71 -0.01 13.19
CA ILE A 19 -31.21 0.50 14.49
C ILE A 19 -29.94 -0.24 14.90
N TYR A 20 -29.89 -1.56 14.73
CA TYR A 20 -28.70 -2.35 15.01
C TYR A 20 -27.52 -1.94 14.11
N LEU A 21 -27.76 -1.72 12.82
CA LEU A 21 -26.75 -1.25 11.87
C LEU A 21 -26.27 0.17 12.23
N ILE A 22 -27.16 1.07 12.63
CA ILE A 22 -26.79 2.41 13.12
C ILE A 22 -25.95 2.29 14.40
N TYR A 23 -26.33 1.40 15.31
CA TYR A 23 -25.57 1.15 16.53
C TYR A 23 -24.18 0.59 16.22
N GLU A 24 -24.08 -0.41 15.34
CA GLU A 24 -22.82 -1.01 14.92
C GLU A 24 -21.94 -0.02 14.16
N TYR A 25 -22.52 0.77 13.25
CA TYR A 25 -21.84 1.85 12.54
C TYR A 25 -21.31 2.92 13.51
N THR A 26 -22.13 3.38 14.46
CA THR A 26 -21.68 4.37 15.46
C THR A 26 -20.65 3.79 16.43
N LYS A 27 -20.73 2.49 16.75
CA LYS A 27 -19.72 1.80 17.56
C LYS A 27 -18.41 1.65 16.80
N LEU A 28 -18.42 1.19 15.54
CA LEU A 28 -17.24 1.12 14.69
C LEU A 28 -16.59 2.49 14.54
N LYS A 29 -17.38 3.55 14.36
CA LYS A 29 -16.87 4.92 14.33
C LYS A 29 -16.26 5.34 15.68
N LYS A 30 -16.84 4.92 16.81
CA LYS A 30 -16.30 5.21 18.16
C LYS A 30 -15.05 4.40 18.52
N ASP A 31 -14.99 3.13 18.16
CA ASP A 31 -13.79 2.29 18.33
C ASP A 31 -12.65 2.78 17.42
N THR A 32 -13.00 3.32 16.25
CA THR A 32 -12.08 4.09 15.37
C THR A 32 -11.70 5.45 15.97
N GLN A 33 -12.61 6.12 16.71
CA GLN A 33 -12.35 7.32 17.50
C GLN A 33 -11.70 7.03 18.87
N GLN A 34 -11.05 5.88 19.08
CA GLN A 34 -10.13 5.73 20.21
C GLN A 34 -8.98 6.76 20.21
N PHE A 35 -8.84 7.55 19.14
CA PHE A 35 -7.95 8.70 19.05
C PHE A 35 -8.54 10.02 19.58
N GLU A 36 -9.83 10.11 19.94
CA GLU A 36 -10.49 11.41 20.21
C GLU A 36 -11.28 11.52 21.54
N THR A 37 -11.02 10.76 22.61
CA THR A 37 -11.74 11.05 23.88
C THR A 37 -10.98 10.90 25.20
N GLU A 38 -9.69 10.62 25.17
CA GLU A 38 -8.82 10.90 26.31
C GLU A 38 -7.56 11.56 25.74
N GLU A 39 -7.51 12.89 25.75
CA GLU A 39 -6.20 13.53 25.70
C GLU A 39 -5.37 12.86 26.80
N PRO A 40 -4.23 12.24 26.48
CA PRO A 40 -3.44 11.64 27.52
C PRO A 40 -3.09 12.76 28.51
N GLU A 41 -3.28 12.52 29.81
CA GLU A 41 -2.96 13.51 30.86
C GLU A 41 -1.54 14.07 30.69
N THR A 42 -0.68 13.29 30.05
CA THR A 42 0.65 13.65 29.58
C THR A 42 0.71 13.73 28.06
N PRO A 43 1.24 14.82 27.46
CA PRO A 43 1.43 14.94 26.02
C PRO A 43 2.13 13.73 25.40
N ILE A 44 1.66 13.26 24.24
CA ILE A 44 2.20 12.09 23.51
C ILE A 44 3.73 12.17 23.38
N SER A 45 4.25 13.34 23.02
CA SER A 45 5.70 13.58 22.88
C SER A 45 6.49 13.29 24.17
N LYS A 46 5.92 13.62 25.33
CA LYS A 46 6.55 13.33 26.63
C LYS A 46 6.52 11.83 26.93
N THR A 47 5.39 11.17 26.67
CA THR A 47 5.25 9.71 26.87
C THR A 47 6.27 8.94 26.03
N LEU A 48 6.38 9.26 24.74
CA LEU A 48 7.36 8.64 23.84
C LEU A 48 8.80 8.91 24.31
N ALA A 49 9.10 10.13 24.76
CA ALA A 49 10.42 10.50 25.23
C ALA A 49 10.86 9.75 26.51
N LEU A 50 9.92 9.41 27.41
CA LEU A 50 10.21 8.63 28.63
C LEU A 50 10.80 7.24 28.30
N ASP A 51 10.33 6.62 27.23
CA ASP A 51 10.82 5.32 26.75
C ASP A 51 11.94 5.45 25.71
N GLY A 52 12.52 6.65 25.59
CA GLY A 52 13.66 6.93 24.72
C GLY A 52 13.32 6.92 23.22
N ILE A 53 12.04 6.94 22.85
CA ILE A 53 11.62 7.00 21.45
C ILE A 53 11.92 8.40 20.91
N LYS A 54 12.73 8.46 19.85
CA LYS A 54 13.21 9.70 19.24
C LYS A 54 12.74 9.80 17.79
N TYR A 55 12.50 11.02 17.34
CA TYR A 55 12.08 11.32 15.99
C TYR A 55 12.44 12.77 15.63
N ASP A 56 12.55 13.03 14.32
CA ASP A 56 12.75 14.37 13.77
C ASP A 56 11.40 14.87 13.21
N GLU A 57 10.67 15.65 14.01
CA GLU A 57 9.31 16.10 13.67
C GLU A 57 9.25 16.93 12.38
N ASP A 58 10.34 17.63 12.04
CA ASP A 58 10.52 18.41 10.81
C ASP A 58 10.51 17.54 9.54
N LYS A 59 10.71 16.23 9.66
CA LYS A 59 10.61 15.28 8.54
C LYS A 59 9.20 14.74 8.34
N PHE A 60 8.27 15.05 9.25
CA PHE A 60 6.91 14.53 9.15
C PHE A 60 6.06 15.42 8.25
N PRO A 61 5.13 14.86 7.46
CA PRO A 61 4.22 15.65 6.65
C PRO A 61 3.31 16.50 7.54
N SER A 62 3.46 17.83 7.47
CA SER A 62 2.65 18.80 8.22
C SER A 62 1.38 19.25 7.49
N ASP A 63 1.38 19.17 6.16
CA ASP A 63 0.37 19.83 5.32
C ASP A 63 -0.73 18.87 4.83
N ILE A 64 -0.69 17.61 5.28
CA ILE A 64 -1.62 16.57 4.85
C ILE A 64 -2.69 16.35 5.93
N GLU A 65 -3.76 17.13 5.84
CA GLU A 65 -4.85 17.06 6.81
C GLU A 65 -5.94 16.06 6.40
N LYS A 66 -6.13 15.84 5.10
CA LYS A 66 -7.25 15.04 4.57
C LYS A 66 -6.82 14.03 3.53
N GLY A 67 -7.53 12.92 3.49
CA GLY A 67 -7.38 11.89 2.46
C GLY A 67 -8.66 11.06 2.33
N GLN A 68 -8.66 10.14 1.38
CA GLN A 68 -9.79 9.26 1.08
C GLN A 68 -9.26 7.99 0.42
N TYR A 69 -10.14 7.01 0.26
CA TYR A 69 -9.82 5.79 -0.45
C TYR A 69 -9.57 6.04 -1.94
N LEU A 70 -8.79 5.15 -2.56
CA LEU A 70 -8.71 5.08 -4.01
C LEU A 70 -9.29 3.75 -4.48
N THR A 71 -9.86 3.77 -5.67
CA THR A 71 -10.17 2.55 -6.44
C THR A 71 -9.20 2.43 -7.58
N ALA A 72 -8.77 1.22 -7.90
CA ALA A 72 -7.88 0.95 -9.01
C ALA A 72 -8.24 -0.37 -9.68
N LYS A 73 -7.94 -0.53 -10.97
CA LYS A 73 -8.13 -1.80 -11.69
C LYS A 73 -6.80 -2.40 -12.07
N SER A 74 -6.70 -3.71 -12.00
CA SER A 74 -5.55 -4.41 -12.59
C SER A 74 -5.54 -4.19 -14.09
N MET A 75 -4.39 -3.80 -14.65
CA MET A 75 -4.20 -3.75 -16.09
C MET A 75 -4.25 -5.16 -16.65
N THR A 76 -4.98 -5.32 -17.75
CA THR A 76 -5.02 -6.56 -18.53
C THR A 76 -4.37 -6.32 -19.87
N PHE A 77 -3.70 -7.34 -20.39
CA PHE A 77 -2.98 -7.24 -21.67
C PHE A 77 -3.77 -7.96 -22.76
N SER A 78 -3.98 -7.29 -23.90
CA SER A 78 -4.47 -7.92 -25.12
C SER A 78 -3.30 -8.29 -26.03
N ASP A 79 -3.47 -9.32 -26.87
CA ASP A 79 -2.43 -9.73 -27.82
C ASP A 79 -2.02 -8.59 -28.76
N GLU A 80 -2.97 -7.75 -29.19
CA GLU A 80 -2.70 -6.60 -30.06
C GLU A 80 -1.87 -5.52 -29.35
N ASP A 81 -2.11 -5.28 -28.06
CA ASP A 81 -1.33 -4.33 -27.27
C ASP A 81 0.10 -4.83 -27.08
N LEU A 82 0.28 -6.13 -26.81
CA LEU A 82 1.59 -6.75 -26.67
C LEU A 82 2.41 -6.63 -27.95
N GLU A 83 1.82 -6.93 -29.12
CA GLU A 83 2.54 -6.79 -30.40
C GLU A 83 3.05 -5.37 -30.67
N LYS A 84 2.29 -4.34 -30.25
CA LYS A 84 2.70 -2.94 -30.37
C LYS A 84 3.82 -2.61 -29.39
N LEU A 85 3.74 -3.10 -28.17
CA LEU A 85 4.74 -2.89 -27.13
C LEU A 85 6.07 -3.57 -27.48
N GLU A 86 6.05 -4.80 -27.98
CA GLU A 86 7.26 -5.53 -28.42
C GLU A 86 7.98 -4.82 -29.59
N LYS A 87 7.24 -4.12 -30.45
CA LYS A 87 7.81 -3.31 -31.54
C LYS A 87 8.28 -1.92 -31.09
N SER A 88 8.10 -1.58 -29.80
CA SER A 88 8.42 -0.25 -29.25
C SER A 88 9.13 -0.36 -27.89
N THR A 89 8.46 0.02 -26.80
CA THR A 89 9.03 0.12 -25.44
C THR A 89 9.59 -1.21 -24.95
N LEU A 90 9.03 -2.33 -25.35
CA LEU A 90 9.47 -3.68 -24.92
C LEU A 90 10.35 -4.38 -25.96
N SER A 91 10.94 -3.63 -26.90
CA SER A 91 11.86 -4.20 -27.88
C SER A 91 13.11 -4.83 -27.22
N GLY A 92 13.59 -5.95 -27.78
CA GLY A 92 14.73 -6.70 -27.25
C GLY A 92 14.38 -7.59 -26.05
N GLN A 93 13.11 -7.97 -25.91
CA GLN A 93 12.58 -8.75 -24.80
C GLN A 93 11.55 -9.76 -25.31
N SER A 94 11.49 -10.93 -24.70
CA SER A 94 10.45 -11.94 -24.96
C SER A 94 9.38 -11.85 -23.88
N ILE A 95 8.16 -11.52 -24.30
CA ILE A 95 7.05 -11.24 -23.38
C ILE A 95 6.07 -12.41 -23.33
N LYS A 96 5.59 -12.73 -22.13
CA LYS A 96 4.48 -13.63 -21.89
C LYS A 96 3.55 -13.02 -20.86
N VAL A 97 2.25 -13.21 -21.02
CA VAL A 97 1.28 -12.80 -20.00
C VAL A 97 0.78 -14.02 -19.24
N GLN A 98 0.80 -13.91 -17.92
CA GLN A 98 0.25 -14.88 -16.98
C GLN A 98 -0.99 -14.28 -16.30
N ASP A 99 -2.04 -15.09 -16.14
CA ASP A 99 -3.29 -14.76 -15.43
C ASP A 99 -3.97 -13.46 -15.92
N SER A 100 -3.73 -13.09 -17.19
CA SER A 100 -4.17 -11.86 -17.85
C SER A 100 -3.62 -10.54 -17.30
N ILE A 101 -2.97 -10.53 -16.13
CA ILE A 101 -2.55 -9.31 -15.41
C ILE A 101 -1.05 -9.20 -15.15
N MET A 102 -0.30 -10.29 -15.28
CA MET A 102 1.14 -10.32 -15.02
C MET A 102 1.90 -10.42 -16.34
N LEU A 103 2.67 -9.38 -16.65
CA LEU A 103 3.61 -9.38 -17.75
C LEU A 103 4.94 -9.98 -17.27
N GLN A 104 5.36 -11.07 -17.89
CA GLN A 104 6.64 -11.71 -17.68
C GLN A 104 7.53 -11.39 -18.88
N SER A 105 8.70 -10.83 -18.61
CA SER A 105 9.66 -10.46 -19.65
C SER A 105 10.97 -11.19 -19.42
N ILE A 106 11.49 -11.82 -20.48
CA ILE A 106 12.85 -12.37 -20.52
C ILE A 106 13.70 -11.45 -21.39
N LEU A 107 14.82 -10.98 -20.84
CA LEU A 107 15.70 -10.04 -21.53
C LEU A 107 16.59 -10.80 -22.52
N GLU A 108 16.64 -10.36 -23.78
CA GLU A 108 17.57 -10.93 -24.76
C GLU A 108 19.03 -10.68 -24.38
N LYS A 109 19.28 -9.53 -23.76
CA LYS A 109 20.59 -9.13 -23.22
C LYS A 109 20.45 -8.90 -21.72
N PRO A 110 21.08 -9.74 -20.88
CA PRO A 110 21.08 -9.53 -19.44
C PRO A 110 21.72 -8.19 -19.06
N ILE A 111 21.21 -7.58 -17.99
CA ILE A 111 21.74 -6.32 -17.46
C ILE A 111 22.66 -6.65 -16.30
N LYS A 112 23.96 -6.37 -16.48
CA LYS A 112 24.94 -6.58 -15.42
C LYS A 112 24.81 -5.52 -14.33
N LEU A 113 24.69 -5.97 -13.08
CA LEU A 113 24.67 -5.09 -11.91
C LEU A 113 26.09 -4.93 -11.35
N SER A 114 26.32 -3.80 -10.70
CA SER A 114 27.51 -3.63 -9.87
C SER A 114 27.43 -4.48 -8.59
N ASP A 115 28.58 -4.81 -8.01
CA ASP A 115 28.64 -5.55 -6.75
C ASP A 115 28.06 -4.73 -5.58
N ASP A 116 28.25 -3.41 -5.62
CA ASP A 116 27.64 -2.44 -4.70
C ASP A 116 26.42 -1.79 -5.36
N PHE A 117 25.38 -2.61 -5.57
CA PHE A 117 24.18 -2.20 -6.29
C PHE A 117 23.62 -0.86 -5.80
N LYS A 118 23.39 0.04 -6.74
CA LYS A 118 22.70 1.32 -6.53
C LYS A 118 21.43 1.38 -7.37
N LYS A 119 20.33 1.81 -6.78
CA LYS A 119 19.03 1.95 -7.47
C LYS A 119 19.14 2.82 -8.73
N GLU A 120 20.06 3.77 -8.75
CA GLU A 120 20.34 4.65 -9.89
C GLU A 120 20.79 3.90 -11.15
N GLU A 121 21.37 2.69 -11.01
CA GLU A 121 21.81 1.84 -12.13
C GLU A 121 20.65 1.44 -13.06
N LEU A 122 19.43 1.34 -12.52
CA LEU A 122 18.26 0.88 -13.26
C LEU A 122 17.32 1.99 -13.73
N VAL A 123 17.55 3.24 -13.30
CA VAL A 123 16.62 4.35 -13.59
C VAL A 123 16.38 4.53 -15.09
N GLU A 124 17.45 4.54 -15.89
CA GLU A 124 17.30 4.74 -17.33
C GLU A 124 16.64 3.54 -18.01
N TYR A 125 17.01 2.33 -17.61
CA TYR A 125 16.42 1.11 -18.15
C TYR A 125 14.93 1.05 -17.86
N ILE A 126 14.53 1.28 -16.60
CA ILE A 126 13.13 1.29 -16.19
C ILE A 126 12.34 2.32 -16.99
N ARG A 127 12.86 3.55 -17.12
CA ARG A 127 12.19 4.63 -17.86
C ARG A 127 11.97 4.32 -19.34
N SER A 128 12.87 3.57 -19.97
CA SER A 128 12.88 3.38 -21.44
C SER A 128 12.39 2.01 -21.90
N HIS A 129 12.50 0.98 -21.05
CA HIS A 129 12.27 -0.42 -21.43
C HIS A 129 11.23 -1.13 -20.56
N ILE A 130 10.61 -0.43 -19.60
CA ILE A 130 9.49 -0.94 -18.79
C ILE A 130 8.26 -0.10 -19.07
N LEU A 131 7.12 -0.78 -19.27
CA LEU A 131 5.83 -0.12 -19.45
C LEU A 131 5.51 0.74 -18.23
N ASN A 132 5.26 2.05 -18.42
CA ASN A 132 5.02 3.01 -17.32
C ASN A 132 6.10 2.98 -16.24
N GLY A 133 7.36 2.74 -16.62
CA GLY A 133 8.47 2.56 -15.68
C GLY A 133 8.71 3.75 -14.74
N ASP A 134 8.41 4.97 -15.19
CA ASP A 134 8.50 6.21 -14.40
C ASP A 134 7.52 6.25 -13.20
N GLN A 135 6.53 5.36 -13.18
CA GLN A 135 5.59 5.21 -12.08
C GLN A 135 6.00 4.15 -11.06
N TYR A 136 7.19 3.56 -11.17
CA TYR A 136 7.70 2.60 -10.19
C TYR A 136 8.81 3.24 -9.34
N VAL A 137 8.73 3.03 -8.03
CA VAL A 137 9.74 3.50 -7.08
C VAL A 137 10.47 2.32 -6.46
N PHE A 138 11.78 2.45 -6.35
CA PHE A 138 12.64 1.42 -5.74
C PHE A 138 12.20 1.13 -4.31
N TRP A 139 12.04 -0.16 -3.99
CA TRP A 139 11.70 -0.61 -2.66
C TRP A 139 12.88 -1.27 -1.98
N GLU A 140 13.31 -2.42 -2.49
CA GLU A 140 14.43 -3.17 -1.93
C GLU A 140 15.13 -4.03 -2.98
N LYS A 141 16.39 -4.37 -2.69
CA LYS A 141 17.08 -5.51 -3.30
C LYS A 141 17.27 -6.55 -2.21
N LYS A 142 16.71 -7.73 -2.41
CA LYS A 142 16.78 -8.82 -1.44
C LYS A 142 17.01 -10.13 -2.17
N ASP A 143 18.00 -10.90 -1.72
CA ASP A 143 18.40 -12.14 -2.37
C ASP A 143 18.66 -11.92 -3.88
N ASN A 144 17.92 -12.65 -4.71
CA ASN A 144 18.00 -12.63 -6.17
C ASN A 144 16.90 -11.76 -6.81
N THR A 145 16.26 -10.86 -6.03
CA THR A 145 15.21 -9.98 -6.53
C THR A 145 15.50 -8.50 -6.27
N ILE A 146 15.01 -7.66 -7.18
CA ILE A 146 14.95 -6.21 -6.99
C ILE A 146 13.51 -5.78 -7.21
N THR A 147 12.88 -5.24 -6.18
CA THR A 147 11.45 -4.93 -6.16
C THR A 147 11.24 -3.43 -6.19
N TYR A 148 10.26 -3.03 -6.99
CA TYR A 148 9.73 -1.68 -7.10
C TYR A 148 8.22 -1.72 -6.94
N TYR A 149 7.67 -0.71 -6.27
CA TYR A 149 6.22 -0.53 -6.15
C TYR A 149 5.75 0.64 -7.00
N GLN A 150 4.57 0.50 -7.57
CA GLN A 150 3.91 1.58 -8.30
C GLN A 150 3.64 2.76 -7.35
N GLN A 151 3.70 3.97 -7.88
CA GLN A 151 3.29 5.19 -7.19
C GLN A 151 2.16 5.88 -7.97
N TYR A 152 1.31 6.58 -7.23
CA TYR A 152 0.27 7.44 -7.77
C TYR A 152 0.33 8.81 -7.08
N ASN A 153 0.47 9.89 -7.85
CA ASN A 153 0.62 11.26 -7.33
C ASN A 153 1.69 11.39 -6.23
N GLY A 154 2.85 10.76 -6.46
CA GLY A 154 4.00 10.76 -5.54
C GLY A 154 3.80 9.90 -4.28
N LYS A 155 2.74 9.09 -4.21
CA LYS A 155 2.43 8.21 -3.08
C LYS A 155 2.57 6.75 -3.50
N THR A 156 3.43 6.00 -2.83
CA THR A 156 3.68 4.59 -3.12
C THR A 156 2.48 3.72 -2.76
N LEU A 157 2.20 2.72 -3.59
CA LEU A 157 1.25 1.65 -3.32
C LEU A 157 2.00 0.51 -2.59
N TYR A 158 2.05 0.58 -1.26
CA TYR A 158 2.85 -0.32 -0.43
C TYR A 158 2.40 -1.77 -0.56
N HIS A 159 3.37 -2.67 -0.78
CA HIS A 159 3.15 -4.13 -0.80
C HIS A 159 1.99 -4.56 -1.72
N ASN A 160 1.78 -3.86 -2.83
CA ASN A 160 0.70 -4.16 -3.76
C ASN A 160 1.19 -5.06 -4.90
N LEU A 161 0.92 -6.36 -4.81
CA LEU A 161 1.35 -7.36 -5.80
C LEU A 161 0.80 -7.12 -7.22
N LYS A 162 -0.24 -6.29 -7.39
CA LYS A 162 -0.81 -5.94 -8.70
C LYS A 162 -0.33 -4.56 -9.22
N GLY A 163 0.56 -3.90 -8.48
CA GLY A 163 1.28 -2.71 -8.89
C GLY A 163 2.76 -2.85 -8.54
N GLU A 164 3.36 -3.98 -8.90
CA GLU A 164 4.73 -4.36 -8.55
C GLU A 164 5.57 -4.62 -9.82
N LEU A 165 6.83 -4.21 -9.78
CA LEU A 165 7.85 -4.60 -10.74
C LEU A 165 8.97 -5.33 -9.98
N THR A 166 9.21 -6.57 -10.34
CA THR A 166 10.23 -7.41 -9.70
C THR A 166 11.19 -7.96 -10.73
N PHE A 167 12.44 -7.49 -10.68
CA PHE A 167 13.56 -8.03 -11.46
C PHE A 167 14.11 -9.30 -10.83
N LEU A 168 14.48 -10.27 -11.66
CA LEU A 168 15.11 -11.52 -11.26
C LEU A 168 16.60 -11.49 -11.66
N VAL A 169 17.46 -11.68 -10.66
CA VAL A 169 18.93 -11.63 -10.76
C VAL A 169 19.48 -13.04 -10.71
N ASN A 170 20.38 -13.39 -11.62
CA ASN A 170 21.04 -14.69 -11.64
C ASN A 170 22.28 -14.72 -10.73
N GLU A 171 22.93 -15.89 -10.63
CA GLU A 171 24.13 -16.09 -9.79
C GLU A 171 25.34 -15.25 -10.23
N GLU A 172 25.35 -14.78 -11.47
CA GLU A 172 26.40 -13.90 -12.02
C GLU A 172 26.11 -12.41 -11.79
N ASN A 173 25.12 -12.09 -10.96
CA ASN A 173 24.66 -10.72 -10.67
C ASN A 173 24.12 -9.98 -11.92
N ASN A 174 23.48 -10.71 -12.84
CA ASN A 174 22.82 -10.16 -14.02
C ASN A 174 21.30 -10.25 -13.87
N ILE A 175 20.58 -9.17 -14.20
CA ILE A 175 19.13 -9.23 -14.41
C ILE A 175 18.87 -9.97 -15.71
N VAL A 176 18.08 -11.03 -15.63
CA VAL A 176 17.74 -11.89 -16.78
C VAL A 176 16.28 -11.80 -17.18
N SER A 177 15.41 -11.42 -16.26
CA SER A 177 13.98 -11.30 -16.48
C SER A 177 13.34 -10.38 -15.45
N TYR A 178 12.08 -10.01 -15.68
CA TYR A 178 11.24 -9.35 -14.69
C TYR A 178 9.79 -9.77 -14.81
N ASN A 179 9.08 -9.62 -13.69
CA ASN A 179 7.63 -9.69 -13.63
C ASN A 179 7.08 -8.29 -13.36
N GLN A 180 6.00 -7.94 -14.05
CA GLN A 180 5.35 -6.65 -13.91
C GLN A 180 3.84 -6.83 -13.80
N THR A 181 3.27 -6.16 -12.81
CA THR A 181 1.83 -5.90 -12.68
C THR A 181 1.63 -4.39 -12.55
N TYR A 182 0.51 -3.89 -13.06
CA TYR A 182 0.23 -2.46 -13.08
C TYR A 182 -1.25 -2.19 -12.76
N LEU A 183 -1.49 -1.20 -11.90
CA LEU A 183 -2.80 -0.67 -11.62
C LEU A 183 -3.11 0.52 -12.55
N GLN A 184 -4.24 0.45 -13.22
CA GLN A 184 -4.80 1.51 -14.06
C GLN A 184 -6.13 2.01 -13.50
N ASP A 185 -6.71 3.02 -14.13
CA ASP A 185 -7.99 3.63 -13.70
C ASP A 185 -8.00 4.03 -12.21
N ILE A 186 -6.86 4.48 -11.67
CA ILE A 186 -6.77 4.89 -10.26
C ILE A 186 -7.61 6.15 -10.07
N LYS A 187 -8.64 6.06 -9.22
CA LYS A 187 -9.63 7.13 -8.99
C LYS A 187 -9.86 7.32 -7.51
N GLU A 188 -10.06 8.59 -7.16
CA GLU A 188 -10.58 8.99 -5.86
C GLU A 188 -11.95 8.33 -5.61
N PHE A 189 -12.12 7.74 -4.43
CA PHE A 189 -13.34 7.08 -4.00
C PHE A 189 -13.72 7.55 -2.60
N ASP A 190 -15.02 7.74 -2.39
CA ASP A 190 -15.59 8.33 -1.18
C ASP A 190 -15.23 9.80 -0.95
N GLU A 191 -15.73 10.38 0.14
CA GLU A 191 -15.40 11.75 0.56
C GLU A 191 -14.04 11.83 1.27
N LYS A 192 -13.44 13.03 1.24
CA LYS A 192 -12.22 13.33 2.01
C LYS A 192 -12.52 13.42 3.49
N GLU A 193 -11.88 12.57 4.26
CA GLU A 193 -11.91 12.57 5.72
C GLU A 193 -10.60 13.12 6.29
N THR A 194 -10.66 13.56 7.55
CA THR A 194 -9.47 13.99 8.30
C THR A 194 -8.59 12.78 8.56
N LEU A 195 -7.28 12.92 8.30
CA LEU A 195 -6.31 11.87 8.59
C LEU A 195 -5.85 11.94 10.04
N VAL A 196 -5.61 10.76 10.61
CA VAL A 196 -4.84 10.58 11.85
C VAL A 196 -3.48 11.24 11.66
N LYS A 197 -3.03 12.03 12.63
CA LYS A 197 -1.75 12.74 12.51
C LYS A 197 -0.57 11.76 12.63
N PRO A 198 0.59 12.06 12.00
CA PRO A 198 1.79 11.23 12.13
C PRO A 198 2.15 10.84 13.58
N LEU A 199 2.06 11.78 14.51
CA LEU A 199 2.38 11.55 15.92
C LEU A 199 1.37 10.62 16.62
N GLU A 200 0.09 10.71 16.26
CA GLU A 200 -0.96 9.81 16.75
C GLU A 200 -0.78 8.39 16.21
N ALA A 201 -0.41 8.26 14.93
CA ALA A 201 -0.10 6.96 14.32
C ALA A 201 1.12 6.30 14.99
N ILE A 202 2.17 7.06 15.29
CA ILE A 202 3.33 6.60 16.07
C ILE A 202 2.90 6.16 17.48
N TYR A 203 2.04 6.94 18.13
CA TYR A 203 1.53 6.61 19.45
C TYR A 203 0.68 5.33 19.44
N ALA A 204 -0.10 5.07 18.39
CA ALA A 204 -0.80 3.81 18.20
C ALA A 204 0.17 2.62 18.14
N LEU A 205 1.27 2.73 17.37
CA LEU A 205 2.31 1.69 17.34
C LEU A 205 2.92 1.47 18.72
N TYR A 206 3.19 2.54 19.47
CA TYR A 206 3.72 2.47 20.83
C TYR A 206 2.75 1.75 21.78
N LYS A 207 1.48 2.19 21.86
CA LYS A 207 0.47 1.59 22.75
C LYS A 207 0.25 0.10 22.49
N ASN A 208 0.42 -0.33 21.24
CA ASN A 208 0.25 -1.71 20.84
C ASN A 208 1.57 -2.51 20.82
N ALA A 209 2.63 -1.99 21.45
CA ALA A 209 3.93 -2.65 21.60
C ALA A 209 4.65 -3.00 20.27
N TYR A 210 4.42 -2.23 19.20
CA TYR A 210 5.16 -2.35 17.94
C TYR A 210 6.45 -1.52 17.94
N LEU A 211 6.60 -0.58 18.88
CA LEU A 211 7.81 0.21 19.08
C LEU A 211 8.55 -0.30 20.32
N GLU A 212 9.81 -0.66 20.13
CA GLU A 212 10.72 -0.99 21.24
C GLU A 212 11.25 0.29 21.90
N MET A 213 11.67 0.18 23.17
CA MET A 213 12.35 1.29 23.86
C MET A 213 13.60 1.73 23.11
N ASN A 214 13.94 3.02 23.19
CA ASN A 214 15.09 3.64 22.54
C ASN A 214 15.08 3.56 20.99
N THR A 215 13.91 3.32 20.39
CA THR A 215 13.74 3.36 18.92
C THR A 215 13.92 4.77 18.38
N TYR A 216 14.52 4.88 17.19
CA TYR A 216 14.55 6.13 16.42
C TYR A 216 13.69 5.99 15.16
N ILE A 217 12.74 6.90 14.98
CA ILE A 217 11.88 6.98 13.80
C ILE A 217 12.54 7.96 12.82
N SER A 218 12.95 7.45 11.68
CA SER A 218 13.73 8.22 10.70
C SER A 218 12.87 8.93 9.66
N ASN A 219 11.68 8.41 9.36
CA ASN A 219 10.79 8.99 8.35
C ASN A 219 9.33 8.60 8.57
N VAL A 220 8.40 9.45 8.11
CA VAL A 220 6.98 9.13 8.00
C VAL A 220 6.48 9.60 6.65
N GLU A 221 5.86 8.70 5.88
CA GLU A 221 5.42 8.99 4.52
C GLU A 221 4.00 8.51 4.29
N LEU A 222 3.17 9.32 3.64
CA LEU A 222 1.85 8.89 3.21
C LEU A 222 1.96 8.08 1.91
N GLY A 223 1.39 6.89 1.91
CA GLY A 223 1.16 6.09 0.72
C GLY A 223 -0.22 5.44 0.77
N TYR A 224 -0.36 4.32 0.08
CA TYR A 224 -1.59 3.54 0.07
C TYR A 224 -1.31 2.07 0.30
N TYR A 225 -2.22 1.40 1.00
CA TYR A 225 -2.20 -0.04 1.20
C TYR A 225 -3.49 -0.65 0.64
N SER A 226 -3.43 -1.86 0.07
CA SER A 226 -4.66 -2.54 -0.38
C SER A 226 -5.44 -3.08 0.81
N GLN A 227 -6.74 -2.81 0.85
CA GLN A 227 -7.65 -3.30 1.90
C GLN A 227 -8.27 -4.66 1.56
N GLN A 228 -8.39 -4.96 0.27
CA GLN A 228 -8.99 -6.21 -0.21
C GLN A 228 -8.37 -6.59 -1.54
N ASN A 229 -7.91 -7.84 -1.63
CA ASN A 229 -7.43 -8.46 -2.87
C ASN A 229 -8.58 -8.92 -3.78
N ALA A 230 -9.53 -8.03 -4.11
CA ALA A 230 -10.53 -8.35 -5.10
C ALA A 230 -9.88 -8.48 -6.50
N PRO A 231 -10.28 -9.46 -7.34
CA PRO A 231 -9.61 -9.79 -8.59
C PRO A 231 -9.49 -8.60 -9.57
N SER A 232 -10.58 -7.84 -9.73
CA SER A 232 -10.73 -6.83 -10.78
C SER A 232 -10.55 -5.39 -10.30
N VAL A 233 -11.04 -5.06 -9.10
CA VAL A 233 -10.99 -3.71 -8.54
C VAL A 233 -10.38 -3.76 -7.16
N GLN A 234 -9.34 -2.99 -6.92
CA GLN A 234 -8.72 -2.82 -5.61
C GLN A 234 -9.28 -1.59 -4.92
N LEU A 235 -9.47 -1.71 -3.61
CA LEU A 235 -9.71 -0.59 -2.70
C LEU A 235 -8.43 -0.30 -1.93
N LEU A 236 -7.93 0.92 -2.05
CA LEU A 236 -6.64 1.34 -1.51
C LEU A 236 -6.87 2.37 -0.40
N ALA A 237 -6.45 2.05 0.82
CA ALA A 237 -6.56 2.94 1.97
C ALA A 237 -5.31 3.83 2.11
N PRO A 238 -5.46 5.14 2.37
CA PRO A 238 -4.34 6.01 2.68
C PRO A 238 -3.67 5.49 3.96
N THR A 239 -2.34 5.41 3.96
CA THR A 239 -1.57 4.70 4.98
C THR A 239 -0.27 5.43 5.29
N TRP A 240 0.00 5.66 6.57
CA TRP A 240 1.29 6.12 7.05
C TRP A 240 2.29 4.95 7.05
N LYS A 241 3.39 5.10 6.31
CA LYS A 241 4.59 4.27 6.46
C LYS A 241 5.53 4.98 7.43
N ILE A 242 5.82 4.31 8.53
CA ILE A 242 6.68 4.80 9.61
C ILE A 242 7.97 3.97 9.56
N THR A 243 9.08 4.60 9.19
CA THR A 243 10.37 3.93 9.01
C THR A 243 11.22 4.11 10.27
N LEU A 244 11.66 2.98 10.83
CA LEU A 244 12.57 2.95 11.97
C LEU A 244 14.03 2.88 11.52
N LYS A 245 14.95 3.41 12.34
CA LYS A 245 16.40 3.23 12.14
C LYS A 245 16.74 1.73 12.19
N GLY A 246 17.30 1.21 11.11
CA GLY A 246 17.47 -0.24 10.90
C GLY A 246 16.47 -0.86 9.91
N GLN A 247 15.73 -0.03 9.15
CA GLN A 247 14.87 -0.37 7.99
C GLN A 247 13.59 -1.17 8.26
N LYS A 248 13.16 -1.35 9.51
CA LYS A 248 11.83 -1.88 9.79
C LYS A 248 10.78 -0.81 9.44
N ASN A 249 9.95 -1.08 8.44
CA ASN A 249 8.78 -0.26 8.10
C ASN A 249 7.56 -0.79 8.85
N LEU A 250 6.81 0.12 9.45
CA LEU A 250 5.53 -0.13 10.09
C LEU A 250 4.44 0.67 9.37
N TYR A 251 3.22 0.15 9.35
CA TYR A 251 2.12 0.73 8.59
C TYR A 251 0.92 0.97 9.49
N VAL A 252 0.35 2.17 9.36
CA VAL A 252 -0.85 2.57 10.09
C VAL A 252 -1.82 3.19 9.11
N ASN A 253 -3.04 2.67 9.04
CA ASN A 253 -4.10 3.24 8.23
C ASN A 253 -4.36 4.68 8.67
N ALA A 254 -4.28 5.62 7.73
CA ALA A 254 -4.32 7.04 8.02
C ALA A 254 -5.74 7.56 8.30
N LEU A 255 -6.80 6.80 8.03
CA LEU A 255 -8.18 7.17 8.32
C LEU A 255 -8.63 6.71 9.71
N ASN A 256 -8.26 5.49 10.10
CA ASN A 256 -8.77 4.86 11.32
C ASN A 256 -7.69 4.56 12.38
N GLY A 257 -6.40 4.77 12.05
CA GLY A 257 -5.27 4.52 12.96
C GLY A 257 -4.98 3.04 13.23
N GLU A 258 -5.58 2.13 12.47
CA GLU A 258 -5.36 0.69 12.60
C GLU A 258 -3.95 0.30 12.10
N ILE A 259 -3.28 -0.59 12.84
CA ILE A 259 -1.95 -1.07 12.50
C ILE A 259 -2.06 -2.17 11.44
N ILE A 260 -1.48 -1.93 10.28
CA ILE A 260 -1.47 -2.87 9.15
C ILE A 260 -0.25 -3.78 9.26
N LYS A 261 -0.48 -5.10 9.17
CA LYS A 261 0.57 -6.12 9.15
C LYS A 261 0.81 -6.60 7.71
N PRO A 262 2.01 -6.36 7.14
CA PRO A 262 2.35 -6.91 5.84
C PRO A 262 2.30 -8.44 5.86
N GLY A 263 1.67 -9.05 4.83
CA GLY A 263 1.69 -10.50 4.60
C GLY A 263 0.57 -11.34 5.24
N MET A 264 -0.45 -10.76 5.90
CA MET A 264 -1.61 -11.55 6.38
C MET A 264 -2.74 -11.72 5.36
N GLU A 265 -2.76 -10.94 4.26
CA GLU A 265 -3.73 -11.11 3.17
C GLU A 265 -3.18 -11.88 1.95
N GLU A 266 -1.93 -12.34 2.04
CA GLU A 266 -1.26 -13.09 0.98
C GLU A 266 -1.45 -14.59 1.18
N THR A 267 -2.69 -15.06 1.06
CA THR A 267 -2.87 -16.45 0.65
C THR A 267 -2.40 -16.52 -0.80
N LYS A 268 -1.18 -17.02 -1.00
CA LYS A 268 -0.62 -17.40 -2.30
C LYS A 268 -1.71 -18.05 -3.14
N LEU A 269 -1.99 -17.47 -4.30
CA LEU A 269 -2.69 -18.16 -5.37
C LEU A 269 -1.78 -19.33 -5.76
N GLU A 270 -2.13 -20.53 -5.29
CA GLU A 270 -1.71 -21.80 -5.90
C GLU A 270 -2.45 -22.04 -7.22
#